data_AF-A0A101HQD4-F1
#
_entry.id   AF-A0A101HQD4-F1
#
_cell.length_a   1.000
_cell.length_b   1.000
_cell.length_c   1.000
_cell.angle_alpha   90.00
_cell.angle_beta   90.00
_cell.angle_gamma   90.00
#
_symmetry.space_group_name_H-M   'P 1'
#
loop_
_entity.id
_entity.type
_entity.pdbx_description
1 polymer ?
#
loop_
_entity_poly.entity_id
_entity_poly.type
_entity_poly.pdbx_seq_one_letter_code
_entity_poly.pdbx_strand_id
1 'polypeptide(L)' 'MKTAGKMEEEMLKHKRLFVSDMDGTFYLGEHLLPGSLDFARAIYRHNSRLVFLTNNSSRTPEEYIRKLV' A
#
# COMPACT_ATOMS: atom_id res chain seq x y z
N MET A 1 8.62 15.72 25.47
CA MET A 1 7.97 15.89 24.14
C MET A 1 8.39 14.72 23.26
N LYS A 2 7.47 13.84 22.84
CA LYS A 2 7.77 12.88 21.76
C LYS A 2 7.55 13.63 20.43
N THR A 3 8.54 13.64 19.56
CA THR A 3 8.46 14.22 18.21
C THR A 3 7.39 13.49 17.39
N ALA A 4 6.68 14.20 16.49
CA ALA A 4 5.54 13.66 15.71
C ALA A 4 5.86 12.31 15.03
N GLY A 5 7.04 12.18 14.42
CA GLY A 5 7.47 10.93 13.78
C GLY A 5 7.59 9.72 14.73
N LYS A 6 7.94 9.93 16.02
CA LYS A 6 7.98 8.85 17.02
C LYS A 6 6.58 8.37 17.43
N MET A 7 5.56 9.22 17.29
CA MET A 7 4.17 8.82 17.60
C MET A 7 3.55 8.04 16.44
N GLU A 8 3.83 8.45 15.20
CA GLU A 8 3.36 7.79 13.99
C GLU A 8 3.95 6.39 13.85
N GLU A 9 5.25 6.23 14.13
CA GLU A 9 5.92 4.92 14.10
C GLU A 9 5.32 3.95 15.13
N GLU A 10 5.10 4.41 16.37
CA GLU A 10 4.47 3.60 17.41
C GLU A 10 3.01 3.23 17.08
N MET A 11 2.28 4.10 16.37
CA MET A 11 0.94 3.78 15.89
C MET A 11 0.93 2.65 14.85
N LEU A 12 1.95 2.57 14.00
CA LEU A 12 2.04 1.59 12.91
C LEU A 12 2.63 0.24 13.37
N LYS A 13 3.51 0.26 14.36
CA LYS A 13 4.25 -0.90 14.90
C LYS A 13 3.40 -2.10 15.32
N HIS A 14 2.15 -1.88 15.71
CA HIS A 14 1.24 -2.95 16.13
C HIS A 14 0.12 -3.23 15.14
N LYS A 15 0.10 -2.57 13.98
CA LYS A 15 -0.89 -2.81 12.94
C LYS A 15 -0.53 -4.08 12.18
N ARG A 16 -1.52 -4.94 11.99
CA ARG A 16 -1.39 -6.23 11.29
C ARG A 16 -2.06 -6.25 9.92
N LEU A 17 -2.88 -5.25 9.63
CA LEU A 17 -3.63 -5.11 8.38
C LEU A 17 -3.53 -3.67 7.90
N PHE A 18 -3.15 -3.53 6.64
CA PHE A 18 -3.13 -2.30 5.88
C PHE A 18 -4.11 -2.47 4.73
N VAL A 19 -5.07 -1.54 4.63
CA VAL A 19 -5.99 -1.48 3.50
C VAL A 19 -5.63 -0.24 2.71
N SER A 20 -5.41 -0.41 1.41
CA SER A 20 -4.92 0.67 0.54
C SER A 20 -5.73 0.71 -0.75
N ASP A 21 -5.96 1.92 -1.25
CA ASP A 21 -6.46 2.09 -2.62
C ASP A 21 -5.35 1.77 -3.64
N MET A 22 -5.74 1.59 -4.90
CA MET A 22 -4.83 1.29 -6.01
C MET A 22 -4.58 2.51 -6.88
N ASP A 23 -5.64 3.10 -7.43
CA ASP A 23 -5.51 4.23 -8.36
C ASP A 23 -5.21 5.53 -7.61
N GLY A 24 -4.22 6.30 -8.08
CA GLY A 24 -3.70 7.49 -7.39
C GLY A 24 -2.87 7.19 -6.13
N THR A 25 -2.71 5.92 -5.74
CA THR A 25 -1.98 5.50 -4.53
C THR A 25 -0.81 4.56 -4.84
N PHE A 26 -1.07 3.47 -5.56
CA PHE A 26 -0.04 2.58 -6.11
C PHE A 26 0.26 2.89 -7.58
N TYR A 27 -0.75 3.38 -8.31
CA TYR A 27 -0.65 3.66 -9.73
C TYR A 27 -1.06 5.10 -10.06
N LEU A 28 -0.46 5.64 -11.12
CA LEU A 28 -0.99 6.78 -11.83
C LEU A 28 -1.14 6.37 -13.31
N GLY A 29 -2.36 6.01 -13.69
CA GLY A 29 -2.64 5.39 -14.99
C GLY A 29 -1.95 4.03 -15.11
N GLU A 30 -0.95 3.93 -15.99
CA GLU A 30 -0.20 2.70 -16.26
C GLU A 30 1.17 2.65 -15.53
N HIS A 31 1.50 3.68 -14.73
CA HIS A 31 2.78 3.77 -14.05
C HIS A 31 2.64 3.51 -12.55
N LEU A 32 3.59 2.79 -11.96
CA LEU A 32 3.72 2.70 -10.51
C LEU A 32 4.20 4.02 -9.94
N LEU A 33 3.60 4.44 -8.82
CA LEU A 33 4.08 5.60 -8.09
C LEU A 33 5.41 5.26 -7.37
N PRO A 34 6.36 6.21 -7.30
CA PRO A 34 7.60 6.01 -6.57
C PRO A 34 7.33 5.64 -5.10
N GLY A 35 8.00 4.59 -4.62
CA GLY A 35 7.87 4.11 -3.24
C GLY A 35 6.68 3.17 -2.96
N SER A 36 5.73 2.99 -3.88
CA SER A 36 4.58 2.10 -3.65
C SER A 36 4.98 0.64 -3.44
N LEU A 37 5.95 0.14 -4.22
CA LEU A 37 6.50 -1.20 -4.02
C LEU A 37 7.31 -1.31 -2.73
N ASP A 38 8.04 -0.26 -2.35
CA ASP A 38 8.83 -0.27 -1.12
C ASP A 38 7.94 -0.25 0.12
N PHE A 39 6.80 0.45 0.04
CA PHE A 39 5.75 0.40 1.05
C PHE A 39 5.15 -1.01 1.19
N ALA A 40 4.78 -1.66 0.07
CA ALA A 40 4.28 -3.03 0.11
C ALA A 40 5.31 -4.01 0.69
N ARG A 41 6.58 -3.88 0.29
CA ARG A 41 7.68 -4.67 0.86
C ARG A 41 7.89 -4.40 2.34
N ALA A 42 7.73 -3.16 2.80
CA ALA A 42 7.84 -2.81 4.21
C ALA A 42 6.74 -3.49 5.04
N ILE A 43 5.49 -3.50 4.56
CA ILE A 43 4.37 -4.21 5.21
C ILE A 43 4.64 -5.71 5.26
N TYR A 44 5.13 -6.30 4.15
CA TYR A 44 5.49 -7.71 4.11
C TYR A 44 6.59 -8.06 5.11
N ARG A 45 7.66 -7.26 5.19
CA ARG A 45 8.74 -7.43 6.18
C ARG A 45 8.25 -7.23 7.62
N HIS A 46 7.24 -6.40 7.84
CA HIS A 46 6.56 -6.21 9.12
C HIS A 46 5.63 -7.39 9.49
N ASN A 47 5.62 -8.48 8.71
CA ASN A 47 4.75 -9.64 8.91
C ASN A 47 3.26 -9.25 9.01
N SER A 48 2.87 -8.29 8.18
CA SER A 48 1.52 -7.71 8.14
C SER A 48 0.88 -7.93 6.78
N ARG A 49 -0.44 -7.86 6.74
CA ARG A 49 -1.22 -8.06 5.51
C ARG A 49 -1.47 -6.72 4.83
N LEU A 50 -1.23 -6.66 3.53
CA LEU A 50 -1.70 -5.59 2.66
C LEU A 50 -2.89 -6.11 1.85
N VAL A 51 -4.02 -5.40 1.91
CA VAL A 51 -5.21 -5.67 1.12
C VAL A 51 -5.51 -4.44 0.28
N PHE A 52 -5.76 -4.64 -1.00
CA PHE A 52 -6.19 -3.58 -1.89
C PHE A 52 -7.71 -3.49 -1.92
N LEU A 53 -8.23 -2.27 -1.77
CA LEU A 53 -9.65 -1.97 -1.87
C LEU A 53 -9.80 -0.74 -2.77
N THR A 54 -10.31 -0.94 -3.98
CA THR A 54 -10.51 0.14 -4.95
C THR A 54 -11.95 0.18 -5.42
N ASN A 55 -12.43 1.39 -5.74
CA ASN A 55 -13.76 1.60 -6.33
C ASN A 55 -13.74 1.53 -7.87
N ASN A 56 -12.59 1.23 -8.47
CA ASN A 56 -12.51 1.06 -9.90
C ASN A 56 -13.11 -0.30 -10.32
N SER A 57 -14.35 -0.26 -10.79
CA SER A 57 -15.07 -1.43 -11.31
C SER A 57 -14.77 -1.74 -12.77
N SER A 58 -14.01 -0.88 -13.45
CA SER A 58 -13.66 -1.05 -14.87
C SER A 58 -12.45 -1.95 -15.08
N ARG A 59 -11.79 -2.39 -14.01
CA ARG A 59 -10.62 -3.27 -14.07
C ARG A 59 -10.80 -4.51 -13.20
N THR A 60 -10.40 -5.66 -13.71
CA THR A 60 -10.38 -6.91 -12.94
C THR A 60 -9.12 -7.01 -12.07
N PRO A 61 -9.12 -7.81 -11.00
CA PRO A 61 -7.92 -8.08 -10.22
C PRO A 61 -6.74 -8.57 -11.06
N GLU A 62 -7.00 -9.40 -12.08
CA GLU A 62 -5.97 -9.93 -12.98
C GLU A 62 -5.34 -8.84 -13.86
N GLU A 63 -6.10 -7.81 -14.24
CA GLU A 63 -5.58 -6.66 -14.97
C GLU A 63 -4.64 -5.83 -14.10
N TYR A 64 -4.96 -5.65 -12.81
CA TYR A 64 -4.04 -5.00 -11.87
C TYR A 64 -2.78 -5.82 -11.60
N ILE A 65 -2.89 -7.16 -11.52
CA ILE A 65 -1.73 -8.03 -11.34
C ILE A 65 -0.79 -7.92 -12.55
N ARG A 66 -1.33 -7.84 -13.78
CA ARG A 66 -0.52 -7.67 -14.98
C ARG A 66 0.29 -6.38 -15.02
N LYS A 67 -0.14 -5.33 -14.32
CA LYS A 67 0.64 -4.09 -14.18
C LYS A 67 1.85 -4.21 -13.25
N LEU A 68 1.92 -5.27 -12.45
CA LEU A 68 3.01 -5.52 -11.50
C LEU A 68 4.18 -6.29 -12.10
N VAL A 69 4.06 -6.75 -13.36
CA VAL A 69 5.04 -7.61 -14.05
C VAL A 69 5.89 -6.83 -15.05
#